data_AF-A0A8J2R4L3-F1
#
_entry.id   AF-A0A8J2R4L3-F1
#
_cell.length_a   1.000
_cell.length_b   1.000
_cell.length_c   1.000
_cell.angle_alpha   90.00
_cell.angle_beta   90.00
_cell.angle_gamma   90.00
#
_symmetry.space_group_name_H-M   'P 1'
#
loop_
_entity.id
_entity.type
_entity.pdbx_description
1 polymer ?
#
loop_
_entity_poly.entity_id
_entity_poly.type
_entity_poly.pdbx_seq_one_letter_code
_entity_poly.pdbx_strand_id
1 'polypeptide(L)'
;MEIAVRRDRNPLTLSTKMLTGGNLLQILSGYNGIWVPTERDNIPAEAVVGGCTEYLETMFVGSAIHEKYIIPGKVVPSHKVCYVPYDGREIAKPKYVTLVTAS
;
A
#
# COMPACT_ATOMS: atom_id res chain seq x y z
N MET A 1 7.77 7.53 -0.24
CA MET A 1 6.69 6.96 -1.06
C MET A 1 5.54 7.96 -1.00
N GLU A 2 5.16 8.55 -2.13
CA GLU A 2 4.01 9.46 -2.20
C GLU A 2 2.91 8.73 -2.99
N ILE A 3 1.82 8.37 -2.30
CA ILE A 3 0.69 7.66 -2.90
C ILE A 3 -0.34 8.72 -3.25
N ALA A 4 -0.39 9.12 -4.52
CA ALA A 4 -1.42 10.01 -5.02
C ALA A 4 -2.66 9.19 -5.40
N VAL A 5 -3.70 9.21 -4.57
CA VAL A 5 -5.01 8.64 -4.92
C VAL A 5 -5.82 9.73 -5.63
N ARG A 6 -5.98 9.62 -6.95
CA ARG A 6 -6.92 10.46 -7.72
C ARG A 6 -8.26 9.72 -7.86
N ARG A 7 -9.36 10.39 -7.50
CA ARG A 7 -10.72 9.90 -7.73
C ARG A 7 -11.07 10.13 -9.20
N ASP A 8 -10.93 9.10 -10.02
CA ASP A 8 -11.32 9.15 -11.43
C ASP A 8 -12.66 8.43 -11.62
N ARG A 9 -13.65 9.11 -12.22
CA ARG A 9 -15.00 8.61 -12.50
C ARG A 9 -15.08 7.79 -13.79
N ASN A 10 -14.11 6.89 -14.07
CA ASN A 10 -14.11 6.10 -15.30
C ASN A 10 -13.57 4.66 -15.07
N PRO A 11 -14.38 3.60 -15.28
CA PRO A 11 -14.04 2.22 -14.90
C PRO A 11 -13.13 1.43 -15.86
N LEU A 12 -12.50 2.05 -16.87
CA LEU A 12 -11.86 1.29 -17.98
C LEU A 12 -10.35 1.53 -18.20
N THR A 13 -9.55 1.82 -17.18
CA THR A 13 -8.09 1.98 -17.40
C THR A 13 -7.25 1.22 -16.37
N LEU A 14 -6.64 0.11 -16.82
CA LEU A 14 -5.55 -0.60 -16.16
C LEU A 14 -4.26 0.24 -16.22
N SER A 15 -3.58 0.38 -15.09
CA SER A 15 -2.14 0.64 -15.03
C SER A 15 -1.59 0.08 -13.73
N THR A 16 -0.63 -0.84 -13.82
CA THR A 16 0.21 -1.27 -12.70
C THR A 16 1.65 -0.93 -13.04
N LYS A 17 2.30 -0.25 -12.10
CA LYS A 17 3.72 -0.35 -11.75
C LYS A 17 3.92 0.63 -10.59
N MET A 18 4.81 0.31 -9.66
CA MET A 18 5.18 1.18 -8.54
C MET A 18 6.68 1.41 -8.67
N LEU A 19 7.13 2.66 -8.64
CA LEU A 19 8.56 2.98 -8.66
C LEU A 19 8.90 3.94 -7.52
N THR A 20 9.91 3.56 -6.75
CA THR A 20 10.58 4.41 -5.76
C THR A 20 11.88 4.92 -6.36
N GLY A 21 12.08 6.25 -6.29
CA GLY A 21 13.35 6.91 -6.61
C GLY A 21 13.51 7.31 -8.08
N GLY A 22 12.96 8.48 -8.46
CA GLY A 22 13.21 9.12 -9.75
C GLY A 22 12.00 9.21 -10.71
N ASN A 23 11.08 10.13 -10.43
CA ASN A 23 10.21 10.83 -11.38
C ASN A 23 9.15 10.10 -12.22
N LEU A 24 8.58 8.98 -11.78
CA LEU A 24 7.29 8.50 -12.33
C LEU A 24 6.34 8.06 -11.22
N LEU A 25 5.33 8.90 -10.94
CA LEU A 25 4.18 8.53 -10.12
C LEU A 25 3.28 7.60 -10.91
N GLN A 26 2.75 6.58 -10.24
CA GLN A 26 1.89 5.59 -10.84
C GLN A 26 0.71 5.31 -9.91
N ILE A 27 -0.46 5.15 -10.51
CA ILE A 27 -1.74 5.10 -9.80
C ILE A 27 -2.34 3.72 -10.03
N LEU A 28 -2.71 3.03 -8.94
CA LEU A 28 -3.51 1.83 -9.02
C LEU A 28 -4.98 2.25 -9.30
N SER A 29 -5.50 1.89 -10.46
CA SER A 29 -6.89 2.16 -10.87
C SER A 29 -7.55 0.91 -11.44
N GLY A 30 -8.87 0.76 -11.22
CA GLY A 30 -9.66 -0.36 -11.76
C GLY A 30 -9.34 -1.74 -11.18
N TYR A 31 -8.62 -1.81 -10.05
CA TYR A 31 -8.23 -3.07 -9.44
C TYR A 31 -9.40 -3.70 -8.67
N ASN A 32 -9.77 -4.95 -9.02
CA ASN A 32 -10.77 -5.72 -8.28
C ASN A 32 -10.14 -6.33 -7.01
N GLY A 33 -9.98 -5.49 -5.99
CA GLY A 33 -9.39 -5.90 -4.72
C GLY A 33 -10.25 -5.49 -3.53
N ILE A 34 -10.05 -6.17 -2.41
CA ILE A 34 -10.69 -5.86 -1.14
C ILE A 34 -9.65 -5.49 -0.09
N TRP A 35 -10.04 -4.66 0.87
CA TRP A 35 -9.20 -4.28 2.00
C TRP A 35 -9.46 -5.21 3.17
N VAL A 36 -8.45 -5.99 3.56
CA VAL A 36 -8.56 -6.98 4.65
C VAL A 36 -7.85 -6.46 5.89
N PRO A 37 -8.49 -6.46 7.08
CA PRO A 37 -7.82 -6.13 8.34
C PRO A 37 -6.62 -7.02 8.59
N THR A 38 -5.48 -6.39 8.87
CA THR A 38 -4.19 -7.06 9.08
C THR A 38 -3.52 -6.48 10.33
N GLU A 39 -2.91 -7.36 11.12
CA GLU A 39 -2.09 -6.98 12.25
C GLU A 39 -0.72 -7.66 12.16
N ARG A 40 0.34 -6.87 12.33
CA ARG A 40 1.73 -7.32 12.32
C ARG A 40 2.12 -8.07 11.04
N ASP A 41 2.44 -9.35 11.16
CA ASP A 41 2.89 -10.27 10.12
C ASP A 41 1.78 -11.22 9.63
N ASN A 42 0.53 -11.02 10.07
CA ASN A 42 -0.62 -11.81 9.63
C ASN A 42 -1.12 -11.39 8.22
N ILE A 43 -0.20 -11.33 7.26
CA ILE A 43 -0.45 -10.81 5.90
C ILE A 43 -1.13 -11.92 5.07
N PRO A 44 -2.28 -11.64 4.42
CA PRO A 44 -2.94 -12.60 3.54
C PRO A 44 -2.06 -13.05 2.38
N ALA A 45 -2.21 -14.31 1.93
CA ALA A 45 -1.41 -14.87 0.85
C ALA A 45 -1.63 -14.14 -0.49
N GLU A 46 -2.82 -13.59 -0.70
CA GLU A 46 -3.26 -12.89 -1.91
C GLU A 46 -2.96 -11.38 -1.86
N ALA A 47 -2.09 -10.95 -0.93
CA ALA A 47 -1.70 -9.56 -0.77
C ALA A 47 -1.05 -9.01 -2.03
N VAL A 48 -1.49 -7.81 -2.44
CA VAL A 48 -0.98 -7.14 -3.62
C VAL A 48 0.43 -6.64 -3.37
N VAL A 49 1.38 -7.16 -4.15
CA VAL A 49 2.77 -6.69 -4.15
C VAL A 49 2.81 -5.25 -4.62
N GLY A 50 3.30 -4.37 -3.74
CA GLY A 50 3.58 -2.98 -4.07
C GLY A 50 4.95 -2.84 -4.70
N GLY A 51 5.96 -3.54 -4.20
CA GLY A 51 7.34 -3.43 -4.70
C GLY A 51 8.32 -4.18 -3.82
N CYS A 52 9.58 -3.75 -3.79
CA CYS A 52 10.59 -4.32 -2.90
C CYS A 52 11.45 -3.24 -2.21
N THR A 53 12.01 -3.59 -1.05
CA THR A 53 12.99 -2.75 -0.36
C THR A 53 14.35 -2.79 -1.07
N GLU A 54 15.28 -1.94 -0.65
CA GLU A 54 16.68 -1.98 -1.13
C GLU A 54 17.37 -3.32 -0.84
N TYR A 55 16.88 -4.07 0.14
CA TYR A 55 17.36 -5.40 0.53
C TYR A 55 16.59 -6.54 -0.16
N LEU A 56 15.84 -6.23 -1.24
CA LEU A 56 15.04 -7.20 -2.01
C LEU A 56 13.89 -7.85 -1.22
N GLU A 57 13.49 -7.27 -0.09
CA GLU A 57 12.31 -7.72 0.63
C GLU A 57 11.04 -7.27 -0.09
N THR A 58 10.09 -8.18 -0.31
CA THR A 58 8.80 -7.85 -0.92
C THR A 58 7.96 -6.99 0.03
N MET A 59 7.38 -5.91 -0.50
CA MET A 59 6.44 -5.03 0.20
C MET A 59 5.04 -5.14 -0.39
N PHE A 60 4.03 -4.96 0.44
CA PHE A 60 2.62 -5.00 0.01
C PHE A 60 1.93 -3.65 0.13
N VAL A 61 0.81 -3.51 -0.57
CA VAL A 61 -0.04 -2.32 -0.50
C VAL A 61 -0.87 -2.38 0.78
N GLY A 62 -0.72 -1.37 1.65
CA GLY A 62 -1.47 -1.25 2.89
C GLY A 62 -2.12 0.13 3.04
N SER A 63 -3.05 0.25 3.99
CA SER A 63 -3.53 1.53 4.51
C SER A 63 -3.73 1.43 6.01
N ALA A 64 -3.52 2.54 6.74
CA ALA A 64 -3.72 2.54 8.18
C ALA A 64 -4.32 3.87 8.67
N ILE A 65 -4.96 3.83 9.84
CA ILE A 65 -5.51 5.03 10.46
C ILE A 65 -4.39 5.82 11.17
N HIS A 66 -4.25 7.08 10.81
CA HIS A 66 -3.43 8.06 11.50
C HIS A 66 -4.23 9.36 11.66
N GLU A 67 -4.40 9.82 12.91
CA GLU A 67 -5.17 11.03 13.24
C GLU A 67 -6.53 11.15 12.53
N LYS A 68 -7.31 10.06 12.57
CA LYS A 68 -8.65 9.91 11.96
C LYS A 68 -8.66 9.81 10.42
N TYR A 69 -7.53 9.98 9.76
CA TYR A 69 -7.40 9.75 8.31
C TYR A 69 -6.99 8.31 8.02
N ILE A 70 -7.54 7.73 6.96
CA ILE A 70 -7.03 6.49 6.37
C ILE A 70 -5.96 6.89 5.37
N ILE A 71 -4.71 6.57 5.70
CA ILE A 71 -3.55 6.94 4.88
C ILE A 71 -3.01 5.66 4.23
N PRO A 72 -2.87 5.63 2.90
CA PRO A 72 -2.23 4.51 2.23
C PRO A 72 -0.73 4.48 2.55
N GLY A 73 -0.14 3.29 2.48
CA GLY A 73 1.24 3.06 2.88
C GLY A 73 1.81 1.76 2.31
N LYS A 74 2.99 1.40 2.80
CA LYS A 74 3.70 0.15 2.46
C LYS A 74 3.72 -0.79 3.66
N VAL A 75 3.36 -2.04 3.44
CA VAL A 75 3.53 -3.11 4.43
C VAL A 75 4.93 -3.70 4.25
N VAL A 76 5.69 -3.74 5.34
CA VAL A 76 7.04 -4.34 5.39
C VAL A 76 6.97 -5.54 6.35
N PRO A 77 6.90 -6.79 5.82
CA PRO A 77 6.69 -8.00 6.62
C PRO A 77 7.71 -8.19 7.75
N SER A 78 9.00 -8.02 7.46
CA SER A 78 10.09 -8.18 8.42
C SER A 78 9.98 -7.20 9.60
N HIS A 79 9.43 -6.01 9.36
CA HIS A 79 9.20 -4.99 10.37
C HIS A 79 7.83 -5.11 11.06
N LYS A 80 6.94 -5.96 10.52
CA LYS A 80 5.60 -6.24 11.07
C LYS A 80 4.72 -4.99 11.17
N VAL A 81 4.85 -4.08 10.21
CA VAL A 81 4.11 -2.81 10.20
C VAL A 81 3.75 -2.35 8.80
N CYS A 82 2.70 -1.55 8.70
CA CYS A 82 2.46 -0.65 7.58
C CYS A 82 3.06 0.72 7.90
N TYR A 83 3.95 1.23 7.06
CA TYR A 83 4.43 2.61 7.15
C TYR A 83 3.50 3.54 6.37
N VAL A 84 2.97 4.56 7.04
CA VAL A 84 2.17 5.62 6.42
C VAL A 84 2.93 6.96 6.45
N PRO A 85 2.95 7.73 5.37
CA PRO A 85 3.57 9.05 5.37
C PRO A 85 2.70 10.05 6.14
N TYR A 86 3.31 10.79 7.07
CA TYR A 86 2.67 11.89 7.80
C TYR A 86 3.72 12.92 8.23
N ASP A 87 3.46 14.20 7.97
CA ASP A 87 4.33 15.32 8.37
C ASP A 87 5.82 15.12 8.02
N GLY A 88 6.09 14.70 6.77
CA GLY A 88 7.45 14.45 6.28
C GLY A 88 8.14 13.22 6.88
N ARG A 89 7.42 12.38 7.65
CA ARG A 89 7.95 11.18 8.31
C ARG A 89 7.17 9.94 7.90
N GLU A 90 7.77 8.77 8.10
CA GLU A 90 7.08 7.48 8.01
C GLU A 90 6.67 7.02 9.40
N ILE A 91 5.36 6.81 9.59
CA ILE A 91 4.79 6.36 10.87
C ILE A 91 4.49 4.87 10.77
N ALA A 92 5.10 4.08 11.65
CA ALA A 92 4.87 2.64 11.74
C ALA A 92 3.51 2.33 12.38
N LYS A 93 2.70 1.50 11.72
CA LYS A 93 1.38 1.06 12.20
C LYS A 93 1.32 -0.47 12.24
N PRO A 94 1.22 -1.09 13.42
CA PRO A 94 1.10 -2.55 13.53
C PRO A 94 -0.30 -3.04 13.16
N LYS A 95 -1.32 -2.17 13.19
CA LYS A 95 -2.69 -2.45 12.74
C LYS A 95 -3.00 -1.64 11.50
N TYR A 96 -3.41 -2.34 10.44
CA TYR A 96 -3.62 -1.76 9.13
C TYR A 96 -4.62 -2.61 8.34
N VAL A 97 -4.91 -2.23 7.11
CA VAL A 97 -5.61 -3.07 6.13
C VAL A 97 -4.66 -3.33 4.96
N THR A 98 -4.63 -4.58 4.49
CA THR A 98 -3.86 -4.99 3.31
C THR A 98 -4.81 -5.08 2.11
N LEU A 99 -4.39 -4.56 0.96
CA LEU A 99 -5.11 -4.81 -0.29
C LEU A 99 -4.82 -6.24 -0.76
N VAL A 100 -5.88 -7.00 -1.04
CA VAL A 100 -5.77 -8.36 -1.57
C VAL A 100 -6.48 -8.48 -2.91
N THR A 101 -6.00 -9.38 -3.77
CA THR A 101 -6.68 -9.74 -5.03
C THR A 101 -8.00 -10.43 -4.72
N ALA A 102 -9.12 -9.97 -5.29
CA ALA A 102 -10.36 -10.74 -5.25
C ALA A 102 -10.23 -11.95 -6.18
N SER A 103 -10.59 -13.14 -5.67
CA SER A 103 -10.62 -14.39 -6.45
C SER A 103 -11.80 -14.44 -7.40
#